data_AF-A0A8C3J0B6-F1
#
_entry.id   AF-A0A8C3J0B6-F1
#
_cell.length_a   1.000
_cell.length_b   1.000
_cell.length_c   1.000
_cell.angle_alpha   90.00
_cell.angle_beta   90.00
_cell.angle_gamma   90.00
#
_symmetry.space_group_name_H-M   'P 1'
#
loop_
_entity.id
_entity.type
_entity.pdbx_description
1 polymer ?
#
loop_
_entity_poly.entity_id
_entity_poly.type
_entity_poly.pdbx_seq_one_letter_code
_entity_poly.pdbx_strand_id
1 'polypeptide(L)'
;MGRGGEGGGLRCRRPRRGTRSPHSGPPLRPRRPSPAAQVLTPVRTRGWGGAPSLWEKLRLSRKKAPKLLPEASLAGLVRGLSPLRGGLGVRGAALAALREGCEAQLLALLEEWGLCALHAKRAAPRAADIRLVRCLRVKRG
;
A
#
# COMPACT_ATOMS: atom_id res chain seq x y z
N MET A 1 59.24 48.81 72.97
CA MET A 1 58.59 48.69 74.30
C MET A 1 57.10 48.59 74.04
N GLY A 2 56.49 47.40 74.00
CA GLY A 2 56.29 46.56 75.17
C GLY A 2 55.10 47.11 75.95
N ARG A 3 53.94 46.43 75.87
CA ARG A 3 52.85 46.46 76.85
C ARG A 3 51.91 45.29 76.51
N GLY A 4 51.79 44.37 77.47
CA GLY A 4 50.88 43.24 77.40
C GLY A 4 49.51 43.57 77.95
N GLY A 5 48.66 42.53 77.99
CA GLY A 5 47.50 42.46 78.85
C GLY A 5 46.20 42.07 78.14
N GLU A 6 45.61 41.00 78.69
CA GLU A 6 44.16 40.78 78.85
C GLU A 6 43.37 39.98 77.81
N GLY A 7 42.53 39.09 78.33
CA GLY A 7 41.29 38.66 77.67
C GLY A 7 41.07 37.14 77.58
N GLY A 8 40.42 36.56 78.60
CA GLY A 8 39.64 35.32 78.41
C GLY A 8 38.52 35.54 77.39
N GLY A 9 37.85 34.56 76.82
CA GLY A 9 37.72 33.14 77.06
C GLY A 9 36.51 32.69 76.23
N LEU A 10 36.48 31.40 75.89
CA LEU A 10 35.34 30.63 75.41
C LEU A 10 34.82 30.96 73.99
N ARG A 11 35.15 30.09 73.02
CA ARG A 11 34.16 29.13 72.48
C ARG A 11 34.74 28.18 71.41
N CYS A 12 34.61 26.89 71.71
CA CYS A 12 34.21 25.76 70.87
C CYS A 12 34.94 25.44 69.55
N ARG A 13 35.77 24.37 69.63
CA ARG A 13 35.87 23.19 68.74
C ARG A 13 36.05 23.38 67.21
N ARG A 14 37.23 22.98 66.72
CA ARG A 14 37.47 22.36 65.39
C ARG A 14 36.56 21.11 65.21
N PRO A 15 36.28 20.51 64.01
CA PRO A 15 37.13 20.52 62.80
C PRO A 15 36.44 20.45 61.39
N ARG A 16 37.29 20.64 60.37
CA ARG A 16 37.42 19.93 59.06
C ARG A 16 36.24 19.85 58.05
N ARG A 17 36.38 20.67 57.01
CA ARG A 17 36.50 20.35 55.57
C ARG A 17 35.78 19.08 55.06
N GLY A 18 34.77 19.25 54.21
CA GLY A 18 34.21 18.21 53.35
C GLY A 18 33.19 18.78 52.36
N THR A 19 33.48 18.68 51.07
CA THR A 19 32.64 19.06 49.93
C THR A 19 31.57 17.98 49.65
N ARG A 20 30.36 18.36 49.22
CA ARG A 20 29.58 17.77 48.08
C ARG A 20 28.10 18.22 48.06
N SER A 21 27.58 18.21 46.83
CA SER A 21 26.41 18.89 46.24
C SER A 21 25.02 18.64 46.83
N PRO A 22 24.04 19.55 46.61
CA PRO A 22 22.64 19.31 46.93
C PRO A 22 21.96 18.45 45.84
N HIS A 23 21.12 17.54 46.31
CA HIS A 23 20.37 16.56 45.52
C HIS A 23 19.34 17.21 44.58
N SER A 24 19.36 16.78 43.31
CA SER A 24 18.27 16.93 42.34
C SER A 24 17.23 15.82 42.56
N GLY A 25 16.00 16.18 42.91
CA GLY A 25 14.86 15.25 42.89
C GLY A 25 14.37 15.01 41.46
N PRO A 26 13.79 13.83 41.14
CA PRO A 26 13.26 13.56 39.80
C PRO A 26 12.00 14.40 39.51
N PRO A 27 11.77 14.84 38.27
CA PRO A 27 10.58 15.61 37.93
C PRO A 27 9.32 14.73 38.03
N LEU A 28 8.28 15.26 38.69
CA LEU A 28 6.95 14.65 38.69
C LEU A 28 6.44 14.56 37.24
N ARG A 29 6.17 13.34 36.77
CA ARG A 29 5.60 13.09 35.44
C ARG A 29 4.20 13.73 35.33
N PRO A 30 3.84 14.35 34.20
CA PRO A 30 2.46 14.78 33.98
C PRO A 30 1.53 13.56 33.96
N ARG A 31 0.42 13.65 34.71
CA ARG A 31 -0.64 12.62 34.72
C ARG A 31 -1.17 12.45 33.30
N ARG A 32 -1.14 11.21 32.78
CA ARG A 32 -1.88 10.85 31.56
C ARG A 32 -3.38 11.06 31.81
N PRO A 33 -4.15 11.63 30.87
CA PRO A 33 -5.59 11.72 31.02
C PRO A 33 -6.22 10.32 31.09
N SER A 34 -7.29 10.20 31.86
CA SER A 34 -8.09 8.97 31.99
C SER A 34 -8.71 8.57 30.64
N PRO A 35 -8.78 7.27 30.28
CA PRO A 35 -9.28 6.81 28.98
C PRO A 35 -10.74 7.19 28.68
N ALA A 36 -11.48 7.69 29.67
CA ALA A 36 -12.88 8.10 29.55
C ALA A 36 -13.12 9.44 28.83
N ALA A 37 -12.06 10.23 28.57
CA ALA A 37 -12.17 11.53 27.89
C ALA A 37 -11.60 11.52 26.45
N GLN A 38 -11.52 10.34 25.83
CA GLN A 38 -11.17 10.23 24.43
C GLN A 38 -12.43 10.48 23.60
N VAL A 39 -12.73 11.75 23.34
CA VAL A 39 -13.57 12.10 22.20
C VAL A 39 -12.96 11.39 21.00
N LEU A 40 -13.74 10.51 20.36
CA LEU A 40 -13.37 9.86 19.12
C LEU A 40 -13.23 10.94 18.05
N THR A 41 -12.07 11.62 18.01
CA THR A 41 -11.70 12.38 16.83
C THR A 41 -11.72 11.38 15.69
N PRO A 42 -12.46 11.66 14.59
CA PRO A 42 -12.46 10.73 13.47
C PRO A 42 -11.00 10.54 13.08
N VAL A 43 -10.56 9.29 13.06
CA VAL A 43 -9.30 8.92 12.39
C VAL A 43 -9.34 9.64 11.05
N ARG A 44 -8.46 10.63 10.88
CA ARG A 44 -8.21 11.20 9.57
C ARG A 44 -7.64 10.04 8.77
N THR A 45 -8.52 9.35 8.02
CA THR A 45 -8.10 8.54 6.89
C THR A 45 -7.17 9.45 6.11
N ARG A 46 -5.88 9.11 6.05
CA ARG A 46 -4.91 9.85 5.23
C ARG A 46 -5.60 10.05 3.88
N GLY A 47 -5.96 11.29 3.60
CA GLY A 47 -6.77 11.61 2.44
C GLY A 47 -5.96 11.15 1.24
N TRP A 48 -6.45 10.11 0.56
CA TRP A 48 -6.05 9.86 -0.82
C TRP A 48 -6.71 10.97 -1.64
N GLY A 49 -6.19 12.19 -1.50
CA GLY A 49 -6.61 13.35 -2.26
C GLY A 49 -6.20 13.17 -3.71
N GLY A 50 -7.17 13.28 -4.62
CA GLY A 50 -6.93 13.45 -6.06
C GLY A 50 -6.79 12.18 -6.90
N ALA A 51 -6.68 10.99 -6.31
CA ALA A 51 -6.71 9.76 -7.10
C ALA A 51 -8.16 9.39 -7.43
N PRO A 52 -8.54 9.25 -8.72
CA PRO A 52 -9.88 8.81 -9.06
C PRO A 52 -10.16 7.47 -8.39
N SER A 53 -11.35 7.36 -7.81
CA SER A 53 -11.78 6.16 -7.12
C SER A 53 -11.71 4.95 -8.06
N LEU A 54 -11.54 3.74 -7.51
CA LEU A 54 -11.56 2.51 -8.30
C LEU A 54 -12.80 2.45 -9.21
N TRP A 55 -13.94 2.92 -8.69
CA TRP A 55 -15.21 3.00 -9.42
C TRP A 55 -15.21 4.00 -10.57
N GLU A 56 -14.53 5.13 -10.44
CA GLU A 56 -14.35 6.07 -11.56
C GLU A 56 -13.44 5.50 -12.63
N LYS A 57 -12.33 4.86 -12.23
CA LYS A 57 -11.43 4.17 -13.17
C LYS A 57 -12.19 3.10 -13.95
N LEU A 58 -12.98 2.26 -13.26
CA LEU A 58 -13.78 1.23 -13.90
C LEU A 58 -14.84 1.81 -14.86
N ARG A 59 -15.52 2.90 -14.46
CA ARG A 59 -16.49 3.59 -15.35
C ARG A 59 -15.83 4.18 -16.59
N LEU A 60 -14.66 4.78 -16.44
CA LEU A 60 -13.88 5.35 -17.55
C LEU A 60 -13.43 4.24 -18.51
N SER A 61 -12.87 3.15 -17.99
CA SER A 61 -12.42 1.98 -18.77
C SER A 61 -13.57 1.25 -19.47
N ARG A 62 -14.78 1.24 -18.89
CA ARG A 62 -15.98 0.65 -19.52
C ARG A 62 -16.57 1.53 -20.62
N LYS A 63 -16.52 2.86 -20.47
CA LYS A 63 -17.06 3.82 -21.46
C LYS A 63 -16.16 3.98 -22.68
N LYS A 64 -14.85 3.94 -22.49
CA LYS A 64 -13.86 3.97 -23.56
C LYS A 64 -12.91 2.81 -23.30
N ALA A 65 -13.03 1.73 -24.07
CA ALA A 65 -12.08 0.63 -23.98
C ALA A 65 -10.75 1.10 -24.60
N PRO A 66 -9.68 1.32 -23.79
CA PRO A 66 -8.37 1.52 -24.38
C PRO A 66 -7.94 0.21 -25.01
N LYS A 67 -7.37 0.27 -26.21
CA LYS A 67 -6.85 -0.93 -26.84
C LYS A 67 -5.68 -1.48 -26.01
N LEU A 68 -5.84 -2.66 -25.40
CA LEU A 68 -4.95 -3.17 -24.36
C LEU A 68 -3.65 -3.79 -24.90
N LEU A 69 -3.70 -4.40 -26.09
CA LEU A 69 -2.59 -5.20 -26.63
C LEU A 69 -1.85 -4.47 -27.75
N PRO A 70 -0.55 -4.16 -27.66
CA PRO A 70 0.16 -3.51 -28.76
C PRO A 70 0.02 -4.26 -30.09
N GLU A 71 -0.29 -3.55 -31.18
CA GLU A 71 -0.52 -4.15 -32.50
C GLU A 71 0.73 -4.88 -33.02
N ALA A 72 1.92 -4.34 -32.73
CA ALA A 72 3.20 -4.95 -33.09
C ALA A 72 3.39 -6.33 -32.45
N SER A 73 3.00 -6.51 -31.19
CA SER A 73 3.11 -7.79 -30.50
C SER A 73 2.18 -8.83 -31.11
N LEU A 74 0.95 -8.45 -31.43
CA LEU A 74 -0.03 -9.35 -32.06
C LEU A 74 0.38 -9.70 -33.50
N ALA A 75 0.90 -8.73 -34.27
CA ALA A 75 1.45 -8.99 -35.60
C ALA A 75 2.64 -9.96 -35.56
N GLY A 76 3.56 -9.80 -34.60
CA GLY A 76 4.67 -10.74 -34.39
C GLY A 76 4.20 -12.15 -34.02
N LEU A 77 3.21 -12.26 -33.12
CA LEU A 77 2.62 -13.54 -32.72
C LEU A 77 1.93 -14.24 -33.87
N VAL A 78 1.10 -13.53 -34.66
CA VAL A 78 0.40 -14.13 -35.80
C VAL A 78 1.38 -14.61 -36.86
N ARG A 79 2.48 -13.88 -37.10
CA ARG A 79 3.55 -14.32 -38.01
C ARG A 79 4.30 -15.55 -37.48
N GLY A 80 4.52 -15.65 -36.16
CA GLY A 80 5.20 -16.78 -35.53
C GLY A 80 4.34 -18.04 -35.36
N LEU A 81 3.01 -17.89 -35.21
CA LEU A 81 2.07 -19.00 -35.06
C LEU A 81 1.68 -19.63 -36.39
N SER A 82 1.85 -18.92 -37.49
CA SER A 82 1.40 -19.41 -38.79
C SER A 82 2.56 -20.00 -39.59
N PRO A 83 2.45 -21.25 -40.06
CA PRO A 83 2.97 -21.62 -41.36
C PRO A 83 1.95 -21.12 -42.41
N LEU A 84 1.72 -19.79 -42.52
CA LEU A 84 0.83 -19.24 -43.55
C LEU A 84 1.36 -19.75 -44.90
N ARG A 85 0.60 -20.68 -45.50
CA ARG A 85 0.94 -21.32 -46.77
C ARG A 85 1.40 -20.25 -47.76
N GLY A 86 2.67 -20.31 -48.16
CA GLY A 86 3.21 -19.50 -49.27
C GLY A 86 3.55 -18.05 -48.97
N GLY A 87 3.81 -17.65 -47.72
CA GLY A 87 4.31 -16.30 -47.42
C GLY A 87 3.26 -15.19 -47.54
N LEU A 88 1.98 -15.55 -47.42
CA LEU A 88 0.88 -14.60 -47.39
C LEU A 88 0.99 -13.67 -46.18
N GLY A 89 1.01 -12.36 -46.42
CA GLY A 89 0.97 -11.35 -45.37
C GLY A 89 -0.43 -11.17 -44.80
N VAL A 90 -0.53 -10.89 -43.50
CA VAL A 90 -1.81 -10.55 -42.86
C VAL A 90 -2.12 -9.08 -43.11
N ARG A 91 -3.31 -8.78 -43.64
CA ARG A 91 -3.76 -7.40 -43.85
C ARG A 91 -3.93 -6.67 -42.52
N GLY A 92 -3.59 -5.38 -42.46
CA GLY A 92 -3.74 -4.57 -41.24
C GLY A 92 -5.17 -4.58 -40.66
N ALA A 93 -6.20 -4.53 -41.53
CA ALA A 93 -7.59 -4.64 -41.10
C ALA A 93 -7.93 -5.99 -40.43
N ALA A 94 -7.33 -7.09 -40.90
CA ALA A 94 -7.51 -8.40 -40.29
C ALA A 94 -6.80 -8.49 -38.93
N LEU A 95 -5.60 -7.90 -38.80
CA LEU A 95 -4.91 -7.79 -37.51
C LEU A 95 -5.71 -6.96 -36.49
N ALA A 96 -6.32 -5.86 -36.93
CA ALA A 96 -7.19 -5.05 -36.09
C ALA A 96 -8.42 -5.83 -35.60
N ALA A 97 -9.10 -6.56 -36.50
CA ALA A 97 -10.25 -7.40 -36.12
C ALA A 97 -9.86 -8.53 -35.15
N LEU A 98 -8.71 -9.19 -35.39
CA LEU A 98 -8.19 -10.21 -34.48
C LEU A 98 -7.87 -9.65 -33.11
N ARG A 99 -7.29 -8.44 -33.05
CA ARG A 99 -7.02 -7.74 -31.80
C ARG A 99 -8.31 -7.48 -31.02
N GLU A 100 -9.32 -6.92 -31.67
CA GLU A 100 -10.61 -6.61 -31.03
C GLU A 100 -11.28 -7.88 -30.50
N GLY A 101 -11.29 -8.97 -31.29
CA GLY A 101 -11.83 -10.25 -30.85
C GLY A 101 -11.06 -10.87 -29.67
N CYS A 102 -9.73 -10.81 -29.69
CA CYS A 102 -8.89 -11.30 -28.61
C CYS A 102 -9.08 -10.48 -27.32
N GLU A 103 -9.11 -9.16 -27.41
CA GLU A 103 -9.31 -8.29 -26.24
C GLU A 103 -10.71 -8.52 -25.64
N ALA A 104 -11.75 -8.62 -26.47
CA ALA A 104 -13.10 -8.94 -26.00
C ALA A 104 -13.16 -10.30 -25.28
N GLN A 105 -12.53 -11.33 -25.85
CA GLN A 105 -12.54 -12.67 -25.25
C GLN A 105 -11.74 -12.72 -23.93
N LEU A 106 -10.60 -12.03 -23.85
CA LEU A 106 -9.82 -11.94 -22.62
C LEU A 106 -10.58 -11.18 -21.52
N LEU A 107 -11.25 -10.09 -21.85
CA LEU A 107 -12.07 -9.34 -20.89
C LEU A 107 -13.24 -10.18 -20.37
N ALA A 108 -13.97 -10.86 -21.25
CA ALA A 108 -15.05 -11.77 -20.84
C ALA A 108 -14.54 -12.91 -19.94
N LEU A 109 -13.37 -13.48 -20.24
CA LEU A 109 -12.73 -14.49 -19.39
C LEU A 109 -12.32 -13.93 -18.03
N LEU A 110 -11.79 -12.70 -17.99
CA LEU A 110 -11.38 -12.02 -16.75
C LEU A 110 -12.56 -11.72 -15.85
N GLU A 111 -13.71 -11.35 -16.41
CA GLU A 111 -14.95 -11.14 -15.64
C GLU A 111 -15.40 -12.43 -14.97
N GLU A 112 -15.50 -13.54 -15.71
CA GLU A 112 -15.86 -14.85 -15.14
C GLU A 112 -14.82 -15.37 -14.14
N TRP A 113 -13.54 -15.13 -14.41
CA TRP A 113 -12.44 -15.49 -13.52
C TRP A 113 -12.49 -14.72 -12.20
N GLY A 114 -12.82 -13.43 -12.25
CA GLY A 114 -13.08 -12.59 -11.08
C GLY A 114 -14.29 -13.06 -10.27
N LEU A 115 -15.39 -13.42 -10.94
CA LEU A 115 -16.58 -13.98 -10.29
C LEU A 115 -16.28 -15.30 -9.58
N CYS A 116 -15.48 -16.18 -10.19
CA CYS A 116 -15.06 -17.42 -9.55
C CYS A 116 -14.19 -17.17 -8.30
N ALA A 117 -13.31 -16.17 -8.35
CA ALA A 117 -12.51 -15.78 -7.19
C ALA A 117 -13.38 -15.24 -6.04
N LEU A 118 -14.34 -14.37 -6.35
CA LEU A 118 -15.29 -13.82 -5.39
C LEU A 118 -16.21 -14.91 -4.81
N HIS A 119 -16.65 -15.87 -5.64
CA HIS A 119 -17.41 -17.03 -5.18
C HIS A 119 -16.64 -17.84 -4.14
N ALA A 120 -15.32 -17.99 -4.31
CA ALA A 120 -14.42 -18.60 -3.34
C ALA A 120 -14.00 -17.67 -2.19
N LYS A 121 -14.67 -16.52 -1.98
CA LYS A 121 -14.38 -15.51 -0.95
C LYS A 121 -12.94 -14.97 -1.00
N ARG A 122 -12.32 -14.93 -2.18
CA ARG A 122 -10.98 -14.38 -2.40
C ARG A 122 -11.06 -13.06 -3.17
N ALA A 123 -10.22 -12.10 -2.80
CA ALA A 123 -10.09 -10.83 -3.51
C ALA A 123 -9.22 -10.95 -4.78
N ALA A 124 -8.33 -11.94 -4.85
CA ALA A 124 -7.41 -12.14 -5.97
C ALA A 124 -7.72 -13.45 -6.71
N PRO A 125 -7.84 -13.40 -8.06
CA PRO A 125 -8.04 -14.58 -8.88
C PRO A 125 -6.76 -15.41 -9.00
N ARG A 126 -6.87 -16.75 -9.07
CA ARG A 126 -5.73 -17.69 -9.16
C ARG A 126 -5.75 -18.45 -10.48
N ALA A 127 -4.57 -18.89 -10.94
CA ALA A 127 -4.45 -19.69 -12.17
C ALA A 127 -5.35 -20.94 -12.18
N ALA A 128 -5.61 -21.54 -11.01
CA ALA A 128 -6.54 -22.67 -10.87
C ALA A 128 -7.99 -22.32 -11.29
N ASP A 129 -8.44 -21.08 -11.05
CA ASP A 129 -9.81 -20.67 -11.34
C ASP A 129 -10.05 -20.52 -12.86
N ILE A 130 -8.99 -20.31 -13.67
CA ILE A 130 -9.10 -20.28 -15.15
C ILE A 130 -9.57 -21.64 -15.68
N ARG A 131 -9.11 -22.75 -15.07
CA ARG A 131 -9.54 -24.11 -15.46
C ARG A 131 -11.02 -24.31 -15.17
N LEU A 132 -11.49 -23.83 -14.03
CA LEU A 132 -12.90 -23.87 -13.65
C LEU A 132 -13.75 -23.08 -14.64
N VAL A 133 -13.37 -21.84 -14.95
CA VAL A 133 -14.05 -20.98 -15.94
C VAL A 133 -14.16 -21.70 -17.30
N ARG A 134 -13.06 -22.27 -17.78
CA ARG A 134 -13.06 -23.02 -19.05
C ARG A 134 -13.98 -24.23 -19.03
N CYS A 135 -13.96 -25.01 -17.94
CA CYS A 135 -14.86 -26.15 -17.76
C CYS A 135 -16.34 -25.72 -17.77
N LEU A 136 -16.67 -24.62 -17.10
CA LEU A 136 -18.03 -24.10 -17.05
C LEU A 136 -18.50 -23.56 -18.41
N ARG A 137 -17.61 -22.90 -19.18
CA ARG A 137 -17.93 -22.43 -20.53
C ARG A 137 -18.23 -23.58 -21.49
N VAL A 138 -17.45 -24.65 -21.45
CA VAL A 138 -17.66 -25.83 -22.31
C VAL A 138 -18.98 -26.54 -22.00
N LYS A 139 -19.39 -26.58 -20.72
CA LYS A 139 -20.68 -27.18 -20.33
C LYS A 139 -21.92 -26.33 -20.68
N ARG A 140 -21.72 -25.05 -21.05
CA ARG A 140 -22.80 -24.10 -21.38
C ARG A 140 -23.06 -23.98 -22.88
N GLY A 141 -22.16 -24.50 -23.73
CA GLY A 141 -22.34 -24.59 -25.18
C GLY A 141 -22.72 -25.99 -25.60
#